data_AF-A0A7W0RFN3-F1
#
_entry.id   AF-A0A7W0RFN3-F1
#
_cell.length_a   1.000
_cell.length_b   1.000
_cell.length_c   1.000
_cell.angle_alpha   90.00
_cell.angle_beta   90.00
_cell.angle_gamma   90.00
#
_symmetry.space_group_name_H-M   'P 1'
#
loop_
_entity.id
_entity.type
_entity.pdbx_description
1 polymer ?
#
loop_
_entity_poly.entity_id
_entity_poly.type
_entity_poly.pdbx_seq_one_letter_code
_entity_poly.pdbx_strand_id
1 'polypeptide(L)'
;MIECSPARPATTLHREGPSITDLVAELERRGMKSRPSAAFVGSPLTRRQVHRILTSRYYRGDVVHHGVAYPGKHTPLVEPELWDRVQDLMTSRRIAGDRAWKHGHYLKGSVFCDDCGSRLGISYSTGRAVPTPTSTASAATRSAQPAPCRS
;
A
#
# COMPACT_ATOMS: atom_id res chain seq x y z
N MET A 1 16.84 -13.43 -33.64
CA MET A 1 15.90 -14.51 -33.32
C MET A 1 15.26 -14.19 -31.98
N ILE A 2 13.96 -13.93 -32.05
CA ILE A 2 13.04 -13.67 -30.95
C ILE A 2 12.51 -15.04 -30.47
N GLU A 3 12.03 -15.09 -29.22
CA GLU A 3 11.34 -16.21 -28.52
C GLU A 3 12.27 -17.19 -27.78
N CYS A 4 11.94 -17.71 -26.59
CA CYS A 4 10.87 -17.48 -25.60
C CYS A 4 11.35 -18.23 -24.34
N SER A 5 11.16 -17.71 -23.12
CA SER A 5 11.06 -18.62 -21.96
C SER A 5 10.25 -18.03 -20.82
N PRO A 6 9.33 -18.82 -20.23
CA PRO A 6 8.21 -18.32 -19.46
C PRO A 6 8.54 -18.31 -17.97
N ALA A 7 8.12 -17.24 -17.29
CA ALA A 7 8.00 -17.33 -15.84
C ALA A 7 6.93 -16.37 -15.36
N ARG A 8 5.69 -16.88 -15.26
CA ARG A 8 4.85 -16.66 -14.08
C ARG A 8 3.63 -17.59 -14.07
N PRO A 9 3.50 -18.50 -13.09
CA PRO A 9 2.23 -19.14 -12.82
C PRO A 9 1.20 -18.10 -12.33
N ALA A 10 0.04 -18.16 -12.98
CA ALA A 10 -1.13 -17.31 -12.90
C ALA A 10 -1.91 -17.39 -11.58
N THR A 11 -1.30 -17.01 -10.45
CA THR A 11 -1.99 -17.06 -9.14
C THR A 11 -2.02 -15.73 -8.41
N THR A 12 -2.51 -14.67 -9.06
CA THR A 12 -3.27 -13.67 -8.31
C THR A 12 -4.19 -12.86 -9.22
N LEU A 13 -5.49 -13.13 -9.10
CA LEU A 13 -6.52 -12.17 -9.50
C LEU A 13 -6.46 -10.99 -8.53
N HIS A 14 -5.44 -10.14 -8.64
CA HIS A 14 -5.43 -8.82 -7.99
C HIS A 14 -6.31 -7.92 -8.83
N ARG A 15 -7.54 -7.74 -8.37
CA ARG A 15 -8.70 -7.31 -9.16
C ARG A 15 -8.46 -6.16 -10.16
N GLU A 16 -7.50 -5.24 -10.00
CA GLU A 16 -7.28 -4.15 -10.98
C GLU A 16 -5.81 -3.69 -11.18
N GLY A 17 -4.79 -4.53 -10.97
CA GLY A 17 -3.42 -4.24 -11.45
C GLY A 17 -2.27 -4.60 -10.51
N PRO A 18 -0.99 -4.45 -10.94
CA PRO A 18 0.19 -4.89 -10.20
C PRO A 18 0.30 -4.21 -8.82
N SER A 19 0.69 -4.97 -7.78
CA SER A 19 1.01 -4.40 -6.46
C SER A 19 2.30 -3.55 -6.52
N ILE A 20 2.58 -2.70 -5.53
CA ILE A 20 3.84 -1.91 -5.54
C ILE A 20 5.07 -2.84 -5.55
N THR A 21 4.98 -4.00 -4.91
CA THR A 21 6.04 -5.02 -4.95
C THR A 21 6.19 -5.60 -6.35
N ASP A 22 5.08 -5.88 -7.04
CA ASP A 22 5.10 -6.36 -8.42
C ASP A 22 5.62 -5.28 -9.38
N LEU A 23 5.28 -4.01 -9.13
CA LEU A 23 5.79 -2.86 -9.86
C LEU A 23 7.30 -2.74 -9.69
N VAL A 24 7.83 -2.87 -8.47
CA VAL A 24 9.29 -2.88 -8.24
C VAL A 24 9.94 -4.03 -9.01
N ALA A 25 9.41 -5.24 -8.91
CA ALA A 25 9.94 -6.39 -9.64
C ALA A 25 9.88 -6.23 -11.16
N GLU A 26 8.86 -5.56 -11.69
CA GLU A 26 8.77 -5.19 -13.11
C GLU A 26 9.79 -4.12 -13.50
N LEU A 27 9.97 -3.08 -12.68
CA LEU A 27 10.95 -2.02 -12.91
C LEU A 27 12.39 -2.58 -12.89
N GLU A 28 12.66 -3.51 -11.98
CA GLU A 28 13.92 -4.24 -11.90
C GLU A 28 14.16 -5.10 -13.14
N ARG A 29 13.14 -5.84 -13.60
CA ARG A 29 13.22 -6.61 -14.86
C ARG A 29 13.50 -5.75 -16.07
N ARG A 30 12.99 -4.52 -16.10
CA ARG A 30 13.27 -3.53 -17.16
C ARG A 30 14.64 -2.85 -16.99
N GLY A 31 15.40 -3.19 -15.96
CA GLY A 31 16.72 -2.62 -15.70
C GLY A 31 16.68 -1.15 -15.22
N MET A 32 15.52 -0.66 -14.76
CA MET A 32 15.41 0.72 -14.26
C MET A 32 16.10 0.83 -12.90
N LYS A 33 17.20 1.60 -12.86
CA LYS A 33 17.98 1.87 -11.66
C LYS A 33 17.94 3.34 -11.31
N SER A 34 18.13 3.67 -10.04
CA SER A 34 18.30 5.05 -9.61
C SER A 34 19.51 5.67 -10.33
N ARG A 35 19.42 6.96 -10.66
CA ARG A 35 20.52 7.70 -11.28
C ARG A 35 21.80 7.56 -10.44
N PRO A 36 22.91 7.05 -11.00
CA PRO A 36 24.17 6.99 -10.27
C PRO A 36 24.65 8.41 -9.98
N SER A 37 25.19 8.62 -8.79
CA SER A 37 25.84 9.86 -8.37
C SER A 37 27.28 9.54 -7.98
N ALA A 38 28.17 10.54 -7.92
CA ALA A 38 29.57 10.34 -7.57
C ALA A 38 29.77 9.60 -6.23
N ALA A 39 28.82 9.73 -5.30
CA ALA A 39 28.81 9.05 -4.01
C ALA A 39 27.91 7.79 -3.95
N PHE A 40 27.19 7.44 -5.03
CA PHE A 40 26.18 6.39 -5.00
C PHE A 40 26.12 5.56 -6.28
N VAL A 41 26.40 4.26 -6.17
CA VAL A 41 26.24 3.29 -7.26
C VAL A 41 24.74 3.05 -7.51
N GLY A 42 24.32 3.17 -8.77
CA GLY A 42 22.91 3.08 -9.16
C GLY A 42 22.26 1.78 -8.69
N SER A 43 21.38 1.89 -7.70
CA SER A 43 20.69 0.75 -7.09
C SER A 43 19.31 0.53 -7.71
N PRO A 44 18.76 -0.70 -7.64
CA PRO A 44 17.36 -0.96 -7.92
C PRO A 44 16.42 -0.02 -7.15
N LEU A 45 15.29 0.34 -7.77
CA LEU A 45 14.31 1.23 -7.13
C LEU A 45 13.61 0.51 -5.98
N THR A 46 13.83 1.00 -4.76
CA THR A 46 13.16 0.46 -3.58
C THR A 46 11.66 0.75 -3.60
N ARG A 47 10.87 -0.10 -2.92
CA ARG A 47 9.42 0.11 -2.73
C ARG A 47 9.07 1.52 -2.22
N ARG A 48 9.87 2.05 -1.30
CA ARG A 48 9.68 3.40 -0.74
C ARG A 48 9.87 4.49 -1.81
N GLN A 49 10.87 4.34 -2.67
CA GLN A 49 11.13 5.29 -3.75
C GLN A 49 10.00 5.27 -4.77
N VAL A 50 9.55 4.09 -5.21
CA VAL A 50 8.44 3.95 -6.15
C VAL A 50 7.16 4.56 -5.57
N HIS A 51 6.83 4.25 -4.32
CA HIS A 51 5.69 4.86 -3.65
C HIS A 51 5.79 6.38 -3.60
N ARG A 52 6.97 6.94 -3.27
CA ARG A 52 7.18 8.39 -3.24
C ARG A 52 6.97 9.04 -4.61
N ILE A 53 7.42 8.39 -5.68
CA ILE A 53 7.25 8.88 -7.05
C ILE A 53 5.76 8.93 -7.40
N LEU A 54 5.02 7.84 -7.16
CA LEU A 54 3.59 7.75 -7.49
C LEU A 54 2.71 8.68 -6.65
N THR A 55 3.10 9.01 -5.41
CA THR A 55 2.33 9.92 -4.54
C THR A 55 2.63 11.40 -4.82
N SER A 56 3.71 11.71 -5.55
CA SER A 56 4.14 13.09 -5.75
C SER A 56 3.21 13.81 -6.73
N ARG A 57 2.55 14.88 -6.24
CA ARG A 57 1.73 15.79 -7.06
C ARG A 57 2.53 16.58 -8.10
N TYR A 58 3.85 16.63 -7.94
CA TYR A 58 4.75 17.27 -8.89
C TYR A 58 4.55 16.72 -10.30
N TYR A 59 4.37 15.40 -10.48
CA TYR A 59 4.18 14.82 -11.82
C TYR A 59 2.81 15.16 -12.46
N ARG A 60 1.83 15.59 -11.65
CA ARG A 60 0.52 16.06 -12.07
C ARG A 60 0.54 17.52 -12.55
N GLY A 61 1.57 18.29 -12.20
CA GLY A 61 1.59 19.73 -12.47
C GLY A 61 1.52 20.60 -11.21
N ASP A 62 1.24 20.04 -10.03
CA ASP A 62 0.98 20.84 -8.83
C ASP A 62 2.16 20.84 -7.87
N VAL A 63 2.38 21.99 -7.24
CA VAL A 63 3.38 22.18 -6.18
C VAL A 63 2.67 22.54 -4.89
N VAL A 64 2.93 21.78 -3.83
CA VAL A 64 2.38 22.05 -2.50
C VAL A 64 3.34 22.98 -1.75
N HIS A 65 2.86 24.15 -1.35
CA HIS A 65 3.60 25.10 -0.52
C HIS A 65 2.73 25.53 0.67
N HIS A 66 3.27 25.38 1.89
CA HIS A 66 2.53 25.60 3.15
C HIS A 66 1.15 24.88 3.23
N GLY A 67 1.04 23.69 2.65
CA GLY A 67 -0.21 22.92 2.65
C GLY A 67 -1.24 23.34 1.61
N VAL A 68 -0.96 24.41 0.84
CA VAL A 68 -1.79 24.85 -0.29
C VAL A 68 -1.19 24.33 -1.59
N ALA A 69 -2.03 23.77 -2.46
CA ALA A 69 -1.62 23.32 -3.79
C ALA A 69 -1.69 24.49 -4.77
N TYR A 70 -0.58 24.75 -5.45
CA TYR A 70 -0.46 25.77 -6.49
C TYR A 70 -0.20 25.09 -7.84
N PRO A 71 -0.79 25.61 -8.93
CA PRO A 71 -0.43 25.15 -10.26
C PRO A 71 1.04 25.51 -10.52
N GLY A 72 1.85 24.49 -10.78
CA GLY A 72 3.25 24.64 -11.12
C GLY A 72 3.42 25.21 -12.53
N LYS A 73 4.61 25.79 -12.80
CA LYS A 73 4.97 26.30 -14.12
C LYS A 73 5.49 25.22 -15.07
N HIS A 74 5.57 23.98 -14.61
CA HIS A 74 6.10 22.86 -15.38
C HIS A 74 4.99 22.14 -16.14
N THR A 75 5.35 21.62 -17.32
CA THR A 75 4.44 20.78 -18.11
C THR A 75 4.11 19.50 -17.33
N PRO A 76 2.83 19.17 -17.13
CA PRO A 76 2.43 17.94 -16.46
C PRO A 76 2.90 16.73 -17.26
N LEU A 77 3.50 15.75 -16.59
CA LEU A 77 3.95 14.50 -17.23
C LEU A 77 2.83 13.46 -17.29
N VAL A 78 1.86 13.56 -16.37
CA VAL A 78 0.75 12.63 -16.21
C VAL A 78 -0.56 13.40 -16.25
N GLU A 79 -1.52 12.89 -17.00
CA GLU A 79 -2.89 13.42 -17.06
C GLU A 79 -3.52 13.41 -15.65
N PRO A 80 -4.22 14.47 -15.22
CA PRO A 80 -4.85 14.51 -13.88
C PRO A 80 -5.76 13.32 -13.61
N GLU A 81 -6.58 12.93 -14.59
CA GLU A 81 -7.50 11.79 -14.49
C GLU A 81 -6.79 10.46 -14.28
N LEU A 82 -5.62 10.28 -14.89
CA LEU A 82 -4.81 9.08 -14.69
C LEU A 82 -4.19 9.07 -13.29
N TRP A 83 -3.73 10.23 -12.81
CA TRP A 83 -3.16 10.35 -11.48
C TRP A 83 -4.20 10.07 -10.40
N ASP A 84 -5.40 10.64 -10.50
CA ASP A 84 -6.48 10.44 -9.53
C ASP A 84 -6.89 8.96 -9.46
N ARG A 85 -7.06 8.29 -10.60
CA ARG A 85 -7.34 6.84 -10.66
C ARG A 85 -6.27 6.00 -9.95
N VAL A 86 -4.99 6.33 -10.12
CA VAL A 86 -3.90 5.62 -9.44
C VAL A 86 -3.96 5.83 -7.92
N GLN A 87 -4.26 7.04 -7.46
CA GLN A 87 -4.42 7.30 -6.02
C GLN A 87 -5.62 6.56 -5.42
N ASP A 88 -6.73 6.48 -6.15
CA ASP A 88 -7.92 5.73 -5.73
C ASP A 88 -7.60 4.24 -5.60
N LEU A 89 -6.89 3.66 -6.58
CA LEU A 89 -6.41 2.28 -6.51
C LEU A 89 -5.45 2.05 -5.33
N MET A 90 -4.58 3.01 -5.02
CA MET A 90 -3.68 2.91 -3.86
C MET A 90 -4.44 3.01 -2.53
N THR A 91 -5.45 3.87 -2.47
CA THR A 91 -6.27 4.09 -1.26
C THR A 91 -7.21 2.92 -1.00
N SER A 92 -7.85 2.39 -2.05
CA SER A 92 -8.71 1.21 -1.94
C SER A 92 -7.95 0.00 -1.40
N ARG A 93 -6.72 -0.23 -1.86
CA ARG A 93 -5.82 -1.28 -1.34
C ARG A 93 -5.44 -1.07 0.12
N ARG A 94 -5.23 0.18 0.54
CA ARG A 94 -4.95 0.52 1.95
C ARG A 94 -6.15 0.23 2.84
N ILE A 95 -7.36 0.56 2.39
CA ILE A 95 -8.62 0.34 3.13
C ILE A 95 -8.96 -1.16 3.19
N ALA A 96 -8.72 -1.88 2.11
CA ALA A 96 -8.95 -3.33 2.03
C ALA A 96 -8.03 -4.15 2.96
N GLY A 97 -7.00 -3.54 3.56
CA GLY A 97 -6.10 -4.24 4.49
C GLY A 97 -5.21 -5.29 3.81
N ASP A 98 -5.05 -5.21 2.50
CA ASP A 98 -4.32 -6.16 1.65
C ASP A 98 -2.80 -5.96 1.75
N ARG A 99 -2.28 -6.02 2.98
CA ARG A 99 -0.84 -6.24 3.20
C ARG A 99 -0.59 -7.70 2.84
N ALA A 100 -0.06 -7.91 1.62
CA ALA A 100 0.36 -9.19 1.05
C ALA A 100 0.64 -10.24 2.13
N TRP A 101 -0.31 -11.17 2.24
CA TRP A 101 -0.38 -12.19 3.28
C TRP A 101 0.85 -13.09 3.25
N LYS A 102 1.68 -13.00 4.30
CA LYS A 102 2.50 -14.15 4.74
C LYS A 102 1.78 -15.04 5.75
N HIS A 103 0.69 -14.55 6.35
CA HIS A 103 -0.11 -15.30 7.33
C HIS A 103 -1.59 -15.13 6.99
N GLY A 104 -2.09 -15.96 6.08
CA GLY A 104 -3.50 -16.04 5.72
C GLY A 104 -4.26 -16.80 6.80
N HIS A 105 -4.95 -16.08 7.69
CA HIS A 105 -5.91 -16.68 8.59
C HIS A 105 -7.31 -16.56 7.99
N TYR A 106 -8.04 -17.67 7.94
CA TYR A 106 -9.38 -17.74 7.35
C TYR A 106 -10.36 -16.68 7.89
N LEU A 107 -10.18 -16.25 9.14
CA LEU A 107 -11.07 -15.30 9.83
C LEU A 107 -10.59 -13.84 9.79
N LYS A 108 -9.50 -13.52 9.08
CA LYS A 108 -8.96 -12.15 9.05
C LYS A 108 -9.75 -11.28 8.08
N GLY A 109 -10.43 -10.25 8.60
CA GLY A 109 -11.18 -9.27 7.81
C GLY A 109 -12.70 -9.53 7.71
N SER A 110 -13.17 -10.70 8.16
CA SER A 110 -14.59 -11.06 8.23
C SER A 110 -15.21 -10.91 9.62
N VAL A 111 -14.39 -10.92 10.69
CA VAL A 111 -14.86 -10.82 12.08
C VAL A 111 -14.90 -9.37 12.54
N PHE A 112 -16.06 -8.97 13.07
CA PHE A 112 -16.33 -7.65 13.64
C PHE A 112 -16.68 -7.78 15.12
N CYS A 113 -16.30 -6.79 15.92
CA CYS A 113 -16.74 -6.68 17.31
C CYS A 113 -18.16 -6.10 17.33
N ASP A 114 -19.08 -6.74 18.05
CA ASP A 114 -20.44 -6.25 18.23
C ASP A 114 -20.48 -4.94 19.05
N ASP A 115 -19.62 -4.83 20.06
CA ASP A 115 -19.60 -3.70 21.00
C ASP A 115 -19.00 -2.42 20.40
N CYS A 116 -17.92 -2.54 19.61
CA CYS A 116 -17.20 -1.38 19.06
C CYS A 116 -17.22 -1.27 17.53
N GLY A 117 -17.90 -2.19 16.82
CA GLY A 117 -17.99 -2.22 15.35
C GLY A 117 -16.65 -2.38 14.61
N SER A 118 -15.55 -2.56 15.34
CA SER A 118 -14.20 -2.58 14.78
C SER A 118 -13.85 -3.96 14.25
N ARG A 119 -13.01 -4.01 13.21
CA ARG A 119 -12.51 -5.27 12.64
C ARG A 119 -11.49 -5.90 13.60
N LEU A 120 -11.65 -7.19 13.90
CA LEU A 120 -10.69 -7.91 14.73
C LEU A 120 -9.43 -8.27 13.93
N GLY A 121 -8.28 -8.03 14.56
CA GLY A 121 -6.97 -8.42 14.04
C GLY A 121 -6.45 -9.64 14.78
N ILE A 122 -6.00 -10.65 14.05
CA ILE A 122 -5.29 -11.79 14.63
C ILE A 122 -3.82 -11.41 14.78
N SER A 123 -3.30 -11.50 16.00
CA SER A 123 -1.90 -11.24 16.34
C SER A 123 -1.28 -12.44 17.04
N TYR A 124 0.00 -12.69 16.82
CA TYR A 124 0.77 -13.69 17.59
C TYR A 124 1.57 -12.99 18.67
N SER A 125 1.39 -13.41 19.92
CA SER A 125 2.26 -12.99 21.03
C SER A 125 3.46 -13.92 21.10
N THR A 126 4.67 -13.40 20.83
CA THR A 126 5.92 -14.14 21.00
C THR A 126 6.41 -14.01 22.45
N GLY A 127 5.78 -14.74 23.37
CA GLY A 127 6.32 -14.96 24.71
C GLY A 127 7.43 -16.02 24.70
N ARG A 128 8.00 -16.36 25.86
CA ARG A 128 8.99 -17.45 26.02
C ARG A 128 8.42 -18.84 25.70
N ALA A 129 7.10 -18.94 25.46
CA ALA A 129 6.39 -20.16 25.05
C ALA A 129 6.02 -20.11 23.56
N VAL A 130 5.63 -21.28 23.02
CA VAL A 130 5.19 -21.48 21.63
C VAL A 130 4.21 -20.35 21.20
N PRO A 131 4.41 -19.73 20.02
CA PRO A 131 3.54 -18.66 19.56
C PRO A 131 2.11 -19.18 19.33
N THR A 132 1.19 -18.79 20.20
CA THR A 132 -0.25 -19.07 20.06
C THR A 132 -0.96 -17.88 19.41
N PRO A 133 -1.88 -18.13 18.45
CA PRO A 133 -2.67 -17.06 17.84
C PRO A 133 -3.68 -16.54 18.88
N THR A 134 -3.59 -15.25 19.21
CA THR A 134 -4.60 -14.58 20.05
C THR A 134 -5.33 -13.55 19.20
N SER A 135 -6.65 -13.64 19.16
CA SER A 135 -7.49 -12.63 18.53
C SER A 135 -7.65 -11.47 19.50
N THR A 136 -6.99 -10.34 19.22
CA THR A 136 -7.16 -9.13 20.03
C THR A 136 -7.95 -8.11 19.22
N ALA A 137 -9.03 -7.61 19.82
CA ALA A 137 -9.71 -6.44 19.29
C ALA A 137 -8.80 -5.23 19.55
N SER A 138 -8.11 -4.74 18.52
CA SER A 138 -7.40 -3.46 18.64
C SER A 138 -8.44 -2.34 18.72
N ALA A 139 -8.73 -1.91 19.94
CA ALA A 139 -9.42 -0.66 20.20
C ALA A 139 -8.55 0.48 19.66
N ALA A 140 -8.78 0.86 18.40
CA ALA A 140 -8.22 2.09 17.87
C ALA A 140 -8.94 3.24 18.58
N THR A 141 -8.27 3.82 19.57
CA THR A 141 -8.69 5.01 20.30
C THR A 141 -9.12 6.09 19.31
N ARG A 142 -10.42 6.27 19.15
CA ARG A 142 -11.03 7.59 18.99
C ARG A 142 -12.08 7.70 20.07
N SER A 143 -11.83 8.65 20.97
CA SER A 143 -12.68 9.06 22.06
C SER A 143 -14.12 9.25 21.57
N ALA A 144 -14.99 8.29 21.85
CA ALA A 144 -16.43 8.49 21.87
C ALA A 144 -16.89 7.86 23.18
N GLN A 145 -17.22 8.72 24.14
CA GLN A 145 -17.79 8.29 25.42
C GLN A 145 -19.08 7.50 25.11
N PRO A 146 -19.26 6.28 25.64
CA PRO A 146 -20.53 5.59 25.51
C PRO A 146 -21.58 6.35 26.31
N ALA A 147 -22.66 6.77 25.63
CA ALA A 147 -23.84 7.31 26.29
C ALA A 147 -24.51 6.21 27.13
N PRO A 148 -24.91 6.46 28.39
CA PRO A 148 -25.60 5.45 29.19
C PRO A 148 -27.03 5.28 28.68
N CYS A 149 -27.39 4.05 28.31
CA CYS A 149 -28.77 3.65 28.08
C CYS A 149 -29.52 3.71 29.42
N ARG A 150 -30.39 4.70 29.59
CA ARG A 150 -31.33 4.78 30.71
C ARG A 150 -32.58 3.98 30.34
N SER A 151 -32.83 2.93 31.14
CA SER A 151 -34.05 2.12 31.37
C SER A 151 -35.04 1.95 30.22
#